data_AF-G2GY56-F1
#
_entry.id   AF-G2GY56-F1
#
_cell.length_a   1.000
_cell.length_b   1.000
_cell.length_c   1.000
_cell.angle_alpha   90.00
_cell.angle_beta   90.00
_cell.angle_gamma   90.00
#
_symmetry.space_group_name_H-M   'P 1'
#
loop_
_entity.id
_entity.type
_entity.pdbx_description
1 polymer ?
#
loop_
_entity_poly.entity_id
_entity_poly.type
_entity_poly.pdbx_seq_one_letter_code
_entity_poly.pdbx_strand_id
1 'polypeptide(L)'
;MSQSNVHITEKKLTMAIGGIFLATDNPHAGSGAQDYTLPGAPNLIIGETYLFRAWNDDNKNRIWDANETDITRNLKKIQWILNGNNVMAVGSKSPSILDKRAVSGAITDQYTIPINSRSKSGALAGDQGFNLMVEFN
;
A
#
# COMPACT_ATOMS: atom_id res chain seq x y z
N MET A 1 24.19 -42.45 -17.69
CA MET A 1 24.11 -41.14 -18.37
C MET A 1 22.94 -40.39 -17.79
N SER A 2 23.23 -39.22 -17.23
CA SER A 2 22.31 -38.33 -16.52
C SER A 2 21.27 -37.72 -17.46
N GLN A 3 20.01 -37.66 -17.02
CA GLN A 3 19.17 -36.49 -17.30
C GLN A 3 18.42 -36.12 -16.03
N SER A 4 18.95 -35.11 -15.36
CA SER A 4 18.34 -34.36 -14.27
C SER A 4 17.10 -33.63 -14.81
N ASN A 5 15.91 -34.23 -14.64
CA ASN A 5 14.66 -33.48 -14.79
C ASN A 5 14.48 -32.61 -13.54
N VAL A 6 15.09 -31.44 -13.56
CA VAL A 6 14.75 -30.35 -12.65
C VAL A 6 13.32 -29.96 -12.99
N HIS A 7 12.37 -30.53 -12.25
CA HIS A 7 11.05 -29.95 -12.12
C HIS A 7 11.27 -28.53 -11.60
N ILE A 8 11.14 -27.55 -12.48
CA ILE A 8 11.02 -26.15 -12.10
C ILE A 8 9.69 -26.09 -11.36
N THR A 9 9.76 -26.25 -10.05
CA THR A 9 8.64 -26.11 -9.14
C THR A 9 7.99 -24.77 -9.46
N GLU A 10 6.69 -24.79 -9.74
CA GLU A 10 5.84 -23.60 -9.74
C GLU A 10 6.33 -22.72 -8.59
N LYS A 11 6.88 -21.55 -8.94
CA LYS A 11 7.49 -20.64 -7.98
C LYS A 11 6.36 -20.26 -7.04
N LYS A 12 6.33 -20.96 -5.90
CA LYS A 12 5.44 -20.76 -4.77
C LYS A 12 5.39 -19.24 -4.58
N LEU A 13 4.24 -18.61 -4.86
CA LEU A 13 3.90 -17.32 -4.26
C LEU A 13 3.67 -17.61 -2.77
N THR A 14 4.74 -17.99 -2.07
CA THR A 14 4.73 -18.21 -0.64
C THR A 14 4.71 -16.85 0.01
N MET A 15 3.53 -16.47 0.50
CA MET A 15 3.37 -15.35 1.43
C MET A 15 3.87 -14.02 0.86
N ALA A 16 3.37 -13.66 -0.32
CA ALA A 16 3.49 -12.30 -0.81
C ALA A 16 2.79 -11.35 0.18
N ILE A 17 3.56 -10.46 0.81
CA ILE A 17 3.04 -9.33 1.60
C ILE A 17 3.30 -8.07 0.81
N GLY A 18 2.47 -7.05 1.06
CA GLY A 18 2.71 -5.72 0.54
C GLY A 18 2.60 -4.66 1.61
N GLY A 19 3.27 -3.55 1.34
CA GLY A 19 3.36 -2.38 2.19
C GLY A 19 3.17 -1.11 1.37
N ILE A 20 2.89 -0.01 2.08
CA ILE A 20 2.67 1.31 1.49
C ILE A 20 3.72 2.25 2.05
N PHE A 21 4.51 2.86 1.18
CA PHE A 21 5.67 3.66 1.55
C PHE A 21 5.59 5.05 0.91
N LEU A 22 6.14 6.07 1.55
CA LEU A 22 6.23 7.39 0.94
C LEU A 22 7.28 7.36 -0.18
N ALA A 23 6.96 7.90 -1.37
CA ALA A 23 7.86 7.83 -2.53
C ALA A 23 9.21 8.54 -2.27
N THR A 24 9.19 9.64 -1.52
CA THR A 24 10.38 10.41 -1.17
C THR A 24 11.35 9.67 -0.27
N ASP A 25 10.88 8.62 0.44
CA ASP A 25 11.72 7.79 1.30
C ASP A 25 12.58 6.80 0.49
N ASN A 26 12.37 6.73 -0.84
CA ASN A 26 13.07 5.82 -1.75
C ASN A 26 13.06 4.35 -1.27
N PRO A 27 11.86 3.77 -1.04
CA PRO A 27 11.73 2.46 -0.42
C PRO A 27 12.36 1.35 -1.27
N HIS A 28 13.20 0.57 -0.63
CA HIS A 28 13.79 -0.66 -1.14
C HIS A 28 14.01 -1.65 0.01
N ALA A 29 14.30 -2.92 -0.32
CA ALA A 29 14.62 -3.96 0.64
C ALA A 29 15.69 -3.48 1.65
N GLY A 30 15.37 -3.54 2.96
CA GLY A 30 16.28 -3.13 4.03
C GLY A 30 16.47 -1.63 4.21
N SER A 31 15.74 -0.78 3.47
CA SER A 31 15.83 0.68 3.57
C SER A 31 15.37 1.24 4.93
N GLY A 32 14.56 0.49 5.67
CA GLY A 32 13.91 0.97 6.90
C GLY A 32 12.82 2.01 6.65
N ALA A 33 12.35 2.16 5.40
CA ALA A 33 11.25 3.06 5.07
C ALA A 33 9.98 2.71 5.87
N GLN A 34 9.22 3.72 6.30
CA GLN A 34 8.00 3.53 7.07
C GLN A 34 6.92 2.85 6.22
N ASP A 35 6.44 1.70 6.67
CA ASP A 35 5.26 1.06 6.11
C ASP A 35 4.00 1.66 6.77
N TYR A 36 3.19 2.35 5.97
CA TYR A 36 1.94 3.00 6.35
C TYR A 36 0.78 2.02 6.51
N THR A 37 0.97 0.73 6.23
CA THR A 37 -0.04 -0.32 6.51
C THR A 37 0.02 -0.84 7.94
N LEU A 38 1.10 -0.56 8.67
CA LEU A 38 1.31 -1.08 10.02
C LEU A 38 0.51 -0.32 11.08
N PRO A 39 0.06 -1.01 12.15
CA PRO A 39 -0.59 -0.36 13.28
C PRO A 39 0.31 0.72 13.90
N GLY A 40 -0.25 1.90 14.14
CA GLY A 40 0.48 3.03 14.72
C GLY A 40 1.28 3.87 13.71
N ALA A 41 1.24 3.53 12.42
CA ALA A 41 1.77 4.40 11.38
C ALA A 41 1.08 5.78 11.41
N PRO A 42 1.79 6.86 11.06
CA PRO A 42 1.19 8.18 10.96
C PRO A 42 0.10 8.22 9.88
N ASN A 43 -0.78 9.21 9.99
CA ASN A 43 -1.76 9.47 8.94
C ASN A 43 -1.05 9.80 7.61
N LEU A 44 -1.69 9.41 6.51
CA LEU A 44 -1.25 9.74 5.16
C LEU A 44 -1.23 11.25 4.94
N ILE A 45 -0.24 11.71 4.18
CA ILE A 45 -0.02 13.12 3.86
C ILE A 45 -0.70 13.43 2.52
N ILE A 46 -1.51 14.48 2.53
CA ILE A 46 -2.24 14.95 1.36
C ILE A 46 -1.26 15.57 0.35
N GLY A 47 -1.44 15.28 -0.93
CA GLY A 47 -0.59 15.76 -2.01
C GLY A 47 0.67 14.93 -2.22
N GLU A 48 1.01 14.05 -1.28
CA GLU A 48 2.16 13.17 -1.40
C GLU A 48 1.87 11.93 -2.25
N THR A 49 2.94 11.38 -2.81
CA THR A 49 2.90 10.14 -3.58
C THR A 49 3.37 8.97 -2.76
N TYR A 50 2.56 7.91 -2.73
CA TYR A 50 2.87 6.66 -2.06
C TYR A 50 3.14 5.56 -3.07
N LEU A 51 4.05 4.67 -2.71
CA LEU A 51 4.45 3.50 -3.48
C LEU A 51 3.93 2.25 -2.78
N PHE A 52 3.26 1.40 -3.53
CA PHE A 52 2.98 0.03 -3.13
C PHE A 52 4.15 -0.86 -3.51
N ARG A 53 4.63 -1.66 -2.56
CA ARG A 53 5.65 -2.67 -2.82
C ARG A 53 5.19 -4.00 -2.27
N ALA A 54 5.35 -5.04 -3.07
CA ALA A 54 5.12 -6.42 -2.66
C ALA A 54 6.44 -7.19 -2.67
N TRP A 55 6.64 -8.03 -1.67
CA TRP A 55 7.84 -8.87 -1.55
C TRP A 55 7.49 -10.25 -1.02
N ASN A 56 8.42 -11.19 -1.18
CA ASN A 56 8.34 -12.48 -0.53
C ASN A 56 8.80 -12.33 0.93
N ASP A 57 7.86 -12.40 1.88
CA ASP A 57 8.13 -12.33 3.31
C ASP A 57 8.50 -13.73 3.84
N ASP A 58 9.71 -14.19 3.51
CA ASP A 58 10.16 -15.55 3.79
C ASP A 58 10.32 -15.80 5.31
N ASN A 59 10.64 -14.74 6.07
CA ASN A 59 10.83 -14.80 7.52
C ASN A 59 9.54 -14.49 8.32
N LYS A 60 8.47 -14.02 7.64
CA LYS A 60 7.13 -13.75 8.16
C LYS A 60 7.06 -12.65 9.22
N ASN A 61 7.99 -11.69 9.18
CA ASN A 61 8.03 -10.59 10.14
C ASN A 61 7.26 -9.34 9.65
N ARG A 62 6.74 -9.36 8.41
CA ARG A 62 6.05 -8.25 7.74
C ARG A 62 6.90 -6.98 7.56
N ILE A 63 8.21 -7.10 7.61
CA ILE A 63 9.18 -6.04 7.34
C ILE A 63 9.82 -6.38 6.00
N TRP A 64 10.09 -5.38 5.16
CA TRP A 64 10.80 -5.61 3.91
C TRP A 64 12.31 -5.62 4.15
N ASP A 65 12.84 -6.79 4.50
CA ASP A 65 14.25 -6.96 4.86
C ASP A 65 15.18 -6.98 3.64
N ALA A 66 16.47 -6.67 3.86
CA ALA A 66 17.47 -6.51 2.80
C ALA A 66 17.63 -7.72 1.86
N ASN A 67 17.28 -8.92 2.33
CA ASN A 67 17.41 -10.17 1.57
C ASN A 67 16.12 -10.57 0.85
N GLU A 68 15.05 -9.80 0.99
CA GLU A 68 13.74 -10.15 0.45
C GLU A 68 13.52 -9.56 -0.94
N THR A 69 12.95 -10.39 -1.81
CA THR A 69 12.81 -10.06 -3.23
C THR A 69 11.58 -9.19 -3.49
N ASP A 70 11.76 -8.06 -4.16
CA ASP A 70 10.66 -7.28 -4.75
C ASP A 70 9.96 -8.10 -5.85
N ILE A 71 8.66 -8.32 -5.70
CA ILE A 71 7.81 -9.01 -6.67
C ILE A 71 6.74 -8.09 -7.27
N THR A 72 6.75 -6.79 -6.97
CA THR A 72 5.73 -5.81 -7.38
C THR A 72 5.50 -5.83 -8.89
N ARG A 73 6.57 -5.94 -9.69
CA ARG A 73 6.48 -5.98 -11.16
C ARG A 73 5.89 -7.27 -11.71
N ASN A 74 5.81 -8.33 -10.92
CA ASN A 74 5.26 -9.62 -11.32
C ASN A 74 3.76 -9.73 -11.03
N LEU A 75 3.19 -8.74 -10.35
CA LEU A 75 1.78 -8.69 -10.01
C LEU A 75 0.93 -8.49 -11.27
N LYS A 76 -0.17 -9.23 -11.35
CA LYS A 76 -1.14 -9.13 -12.45
C LYS A 76 -2.19 -8.06 -12.17
N LYS A 77 -2.42 -7.74 -10.90
CA LYS A 77 -3.37 -6.71 -10.47
C LYS A 77 -2.82 -5.93 -9.30
N ILE A 78 -3.03 -4.62 -9.34
CA ILE A 78 -2.92 -3.70 -8.21
C ILE A 78 -4.20 -2.86 -8.22
N GLN A 79 -4.81 -2.65 -7.06
CA GLN A 79 -5.93 -1.74 -6.88
C GLN A 79 -5.82 -1.05 -5.53
N TRP A 80 -5.72 0.27 -5.55
CA TRP A 80 -5.76 1.08 -4.33
C TRP A 80 -7.19 1.22 -3.82
N ILE A 81 -7.32 1.16 -2.50
CA ILE A 81 -8.60 1.09 -1.80
C ILE A 81 -8.58 2.05 -0.60
N LEU A 82 -9.68 2.76 -0.41
CA LEU A 82 -9.96 3.53 0.81
C LEU A 82 -10.86 2.71 1.72
N ASN A 83 -10.46 2.58 2.98
CA ASN A 83 -11.21 1.86 4.00
C ASN A 83 -11.20 2.62 5.32
N GLY A 84 -12.30 2.58 6.09
CA GLY A 84 -12.39 3.20 7.41
C GLY A 84 -13.50 4.24 7.53
N ASN A 85 -13.30 5.25 8.37
CA ASN A 85 -14.26 6.32 8.57
C ASN A 85 -13.55 7.66 8.82
N ASN A 86 -14.12 8.75 8.33
CA ASN A 86 -13.52 10.09 8.47
C ASN A 86 -14.08 10.88 9.66
N VAL A 87 -14.60 10.22 10.71
CA VAL A 87 -15.27 10.88 11.85
C VAL A 87 -14.42 12.00 12.45
N MET A 88 -13.11 11.78 12.57
CA MET A 88 -12.18 12.76 13.13
C MET A 88 -11.84 13.93 12.18
N ALA A 89 -12.21 13.84 10.89
CA ALA A 89 -11.82 14.78 9.84
C ALA A 89 -13.00 15.52 9.18
N VAL A 90 -14.25 15.12 9.42
CA VAL A 90 -15.44 15.73 8.77
C VAL A 90 -15.84 17.09 9.33
N GLY A 91 -15.28 17.49 10.48
CA GLY A 91 -15.67 18.73 11.16
C GLY A 91 -17.17 18.73 11.51
N SER A 92 -17.93 19.67 10.95
CA SER A 92 -19.39 19.78 11.16
C SER A 92 -20.24 18.95 10.17
N LYS A 93 -19.62 18.23 9.23
CA LYS A 93 -20.35 17.37 8.28
C LYS A 93 -20.63 15.98 8.88
N SER A 94 -21.61 15.29 8.32
CA SER A 94 -21.86 13.89 8.65
C SER A 94 -20.66 13.01 8.26
N PRO A 95 -20.22 12.10 9.15
CA PRO A 95 -19.16 11.17 8.82
C PRO A 95 -19.59 10.21 7.71
N SER A 96 -18.60 9.76 6.94
CA SER A 96 -18.72 8.72 5.93
C SER A 96 -17.95 7.49 6.38
N ILE A 97 -18.53 6.32 6.15
CA ILE A 97 -17.87 5.03 6.34
C ILE A 97 -17.62 4.47 4.94
N LEU A 98 -16.38 4.07 4.67
CA LEU A 98 -15.99 3.39 3.45
C LEU A 98 -15.57 1.99 3.84
N ASP A 99 -16.28 0.99 3.32
CA ASP A 99 -15.86 -0.41 3.39
C ASP A 99 -15.26 -0.77 2.04
N LYS A 100 -13.93 -0.89 2.01
CA LYS A 100 -13.13 -1.26 0.83
C LYS A 100 -13.54 -0.57 -0.49
N ARG A 101 -13.63 0.75 -0.47
CA ARG A 101 -13.95 1.50 -1.69
C ARG A 101 -12.73 1.58 -2.62
N ALA A 102 -12.82 0.97 -3.78
CA ALA A 102 -11.81 1.10 -4.83
C ALA A 102 -11.65 2.56 -5.27
N VAL A 103 -10.40 3.00 -5.39
CA VAL A 103 -10.05 4.28 -6.00
C VAL A 103 -9.99 4.09 -7.52
N SER A 104 -10.94 4.71 -8.24
CA SER A 104 -11.04 4.56 -9.68
C SER A 104 -9.77 5.02 -10.38
N GLY A 105 -9.23 4.18 -11.27
CA GLY A 105 -8.01 4.47 -12.05
C GLY A 105 -6.69 4.27 -11.31
N ALA A 106 -6.70 4.09 -9.98
CA ALA A 106 -5.50 3.82 -9.20
C ALA A 106 -5.14 2.32 -9.24
N ILE A 107 -4.58 1.89 -10.38
CA ILE A 107 -4.26 0.49 -10.69
C ILE A 107 -2.77 0.21 -10.86
N THR A 108 -1.92 1.20 -10.62
CA THR A 108 -0.46 1.09 -10.68
C THR A 108 0.11 0.95 -9.26
N ASP A 109 1.41 0.68 -9.16
CA ASP A 109 2.14 0.63 -7.89
C ASP A 109 2.35 2.01 -7.24
N GLN A 110 1.77 3.08 -7.79
CA GLN A 110 1.91 4.44 -7.27
C GLN A 110 0.54 5.10 -7.15
N TYR A 111 0.35 5.84 -6.06
CA TYR A 111 -0.85 6.62 -5.85
C TYR A 111 -0.53 7.93 -5.15
N THR A 112 -0.92 9.04 -5.79
CA THR A 112 -0.83 10.37 -5.20
C THR A 112 -2.13 10.67 -4.47
N ILE A 113 -2.04 11.03 -3.18
CA ILE A 113 -3.21 11.47 -2.42
C ILE A 113 -3.68 12.80 -3.03
N PRO A 114 -4.88 12.89 -3.61
CA PRO A 114 -5.30 14.08 -4.34
C PRO A 114 -5.40 15.30 -3.41
N ILE A 115 -4.99 16.46 -3.90
CA ILE A 115 -5.22 17.75 -3.23
C ILE A 115 -6.66 18.19 -3.53
N ASN A 116 -7.55 18.15 -2.54
CA ASN A 116 -8.93 18.60 -2.71
C ASN A 116 -9.09 20.10 -2.38
N SER A 117 -9.22 20.93 -3.42
CA SER A 117 -9.37 22.40 -3.34
C SER A 117 -10.67 22.88 -2.68
N ARG A 118 -11.59 21.98 -2.27
CA ARG A 118 -12.89 22.33 -1.65
C ARG A 118 -12.89 22.28 -0.13
N SER A 119 -11.77 21.96 0.53
CA SER A 119 -11.72 21.93 1.99
C SER A 119 -11.28 23.28 2.58
N LYS A 120 -12.13 23.88 3.42
CA LYS A 120 -11.91 25.22 4.02
C LYS A 120 -11.29 25.19 5.43
N SER A 121 -11.05 24.01 6.01
CA SER A 121 -10.46 23.87 7.36
C SER A 121 -8.96 23.62 7.36
N GLY A 122 -8.28 23.67 6.21
CA GLY A 122 -6.87 23.26 6.10
C GLY A 122 -6.63 21.75 6.18
N ALA A 123 -7.66 20.95 6.48
CA ALA A 123 -7.65 19.48 6.42
C ALA A 123 -8.70 19.01 5.40
N LEU A 124 -8.44 18.00 4.58
CA LEU A 124 -9.44 17.48 3.63
C LEU A 124 -10.55 16.72 4.35
N ALA A 125 -11.77 17.27 4.37
CA ALA A 125 -12.95 16.53 4.81
C ALA A 125 -13.25 15.42 3.79
N GLY A 126 -12.92 14.16 4.13
CA GLY A 126 -13.12 13.03 3.22
C GLY A 126 -11.89 12.15 2.99
N ASP A 127 -10.68 12.63 3.27
CA ASP A 127 -9.46 11.85 3.02
C ASP A 127 -8.67 11.57 4.29
N GLN A 128 -8.74 12.45 5.29
CA GLN A 128 -8.22 12.14 6.63
C GLN A 128 -9.20 11.20 7.37
N GLY A 129 -8.66 10.13 7.96
CA GLY A 129 -9.42 9.11 8.69
C GLY A 129 -9.73 7.84 7.89
N PHE A 130 -9.48 7.82 6.57
CA PHE A 130 -9.45 6.57 5.82
C PHE A 130 -8.01 6.05 5.73
N ASN A 131 -7.87 4.75 5.91
CA ASN A 131 -6.63 4.03 5.67
C ASN A 131 -6.54 3.69 4.18
N LEU A 132 -5.34 3.81 3.60
CA LEU A 132 -5.07 3.19 2.30
C LEU A 132 -4.82 1.70 2.48
N MET A 133 -5.39 0.94 1.57
CA MET A 133 -5.12 -0.47 1.40
C MET A 133 -4.84 -0.72 -0.07
N VAL A 134 -4.14 -1.81 -0.37
CA VAL A 134 -3.93 -2.28 -1.74
C VAL A 134 -4.36 -3.73 -1.82
N GLU A 135 -5.25 -4.01 -2.76
CA GLU A 135 -5.54 -5.38 -3.19
C GLU A 135 -4.66 -5.73 -4.39
N PHE A 136 -3.98 -6.87 -4.33
CA PHE A 136 -3.05 -7.31 -5.36
C PHE A 136 -3.08 -8.83 -5.58
N ASN A 137 -2.66 -9.29 -6.76
CA ASN A 137 -2.49 -10.70 -7.11
C ASN A 137 -1.39 -10.94 -8.16
#